data_AF-A0A210QT79-F1
#
_entry.id   AF-A0A210QT79-F1
#
_cell.length_a   1.000
_cell.length_b   1.000
_cell.length_c   1.000
_cell.angle_alpha   90.00
_cell.angle_beta   90.00
_cell.angle_gamma   90.00
#
_symmetry.space_group_name_H-M   'P 1'
#
loop_
_entity.id
_entity.type
_entity.pdbx_description
1 polymer ?
#
loop_
_entity_poly.entity_id
_entity_poly.type
_entity_poly.pdbx_seq_one_letter_code
_entity_poly.pdbx_strand_id
1 'polypeptide(L)' 'MADSNQTGKRRVSAARETMDSLLEISRLLNTGLDAETLTTCVRLCESGVNPEALALVIQELRRETAAVQNVES' A
#
# COMPACT_ATOMS: atom_id res chain seq x y z
N MET A 1 -35.39 1.32 -7.49
CA MET A 1 -34.57 0.77 -6.37
C MET A 1 -33.53 -0.28 -6.80
N ALA A 2 -33.40 -0.67 -8.08
CA ALA A 2 -32.37 -1.62 -8.54
C ALA A 2 -30.98 -0.97 -8.82
N ASP A 3 -30.91 0.35 -8.95
CA ASP A 3 -29.72 1.08 -9.43
C ASP A 3 -28.61 1.24 -8.36
N SER A 4 -28.99 1.40 -7.08
CA SER A 4 -28.06 1.63 -5.96
C SER A 4 -27.14 0.42 -5.69
N ASN A 5 -27.61 -0.80 -5.96
CA ASN A 5 -26.83 -2.02 -5.75
C ASN A 5 -25.80 -2.23 -6.87
N GLN A 6 -26.13 -1.81 -8.09
CA GLN A 6 -25.22 -1.91 -9.23
C GLN A 6 -24.06 -0.90 -9.13
N THR A 7 -24.33 0.31 -8.64
CA THR A 7 -23.32 1.35 -8.42
C THR A 7 -22.31 0.97 -7.34
N GLY A 8 -22.75 0.37 -6.23
CA GLY A 8 -21.86 -0.12 -5.18
C GLY A 8 -20.87 -1.18 -5.67
N LYS A 9 -21.36 -2.19 -6.42
CA LYS A 9 -20.50 -3.23 -7.01
C LYS A 9 -19.45 -2.68 -7.96
N ARG A 10 -19.84 -1.69 -8.78
CA ARG A 10 -18.95 -1.04 -9.76
C ARG A 10 -17.82 -0.25 -9.10
N ARG A 11 -18.07 0.36 -7.93
CA ARG A 11 -17.04 1.05 -7.15
C ARG A 11 -16.03 0.09 -6.54
N VAL A 12 -16.51 -1.05 -6.00
CA VAL A 12 -15.64 -2.07 -5.42
C VAL A 12 -14.76 -2.72 -6.50
N SER A 13 -15.30 -2.99 -7.69
CA SER A 13 -14.50 -3.53 -8.80
C SER A 13 -13.43 -2.55 -9.26
N ALA A 14 -13.77 -1.27 -9.43
CA ALA A 14 -12.81 -0.24 -9.84
C ALA A 14 -11.68 -0.02 -8.80
N ALA A 15 -12.02 -0.04 -7.51
CA ALA A 15 -11.03 0.06 -6.44
C ALA A 15 -10.06 -1.12 -6.45
N ARG A 16 -10.57 -2.33 -6.69
CA ARG A 16 -9.75 -3.54 -6.81
C ARG A 16 -8.82 -3.47 -8.02
N GLU A 17 -9.32 -3.10 -9.19
CA GLU A 17 -8.50 -2.94 -10.41
C GLU A 17 -7.38 -1.90 -10.19
N THR A 18 -7.71 -0.79 -9.55
CA THR A 18 -6.73 0.25 -9.20
C THR A 18 -5.65 -0.31 -8.29
N MET A 19 -6.05 -1.05 -7.25
CA MET A 19 -5.11 -1.65 -6.30
C MET A 19 -4.22 -2.70 -6.96
N ASP A 20 -4.77 -3.50 -7.87
CA ASP A 20 -4.01 -4.50 -8.64
C ASP A 20 -2.97 -3.82 -9.54
N SER A 21 -3.33 -2.73 -10.22
CA SER A 21 -2.39 -1.91 -11.00
C SER A 21 -1.29 -1.29 -10.14
N LEU A 22 -1.62 -0.76 -8.96
CA LEU A 22 -0.62 -0.22 -8.03
C LEU A 22 0.35 -1.29 -7.54
N LEU A 23 -0.14 -2.50 -7.27
CA LEU A 23 0.71 -3.62 -6.87
C LEU A 23 1.64 -4.07 -7.99
N GLU A 24 1.18 -4.06 -9.24
CA GLU A 24 2.02 -4.33 -10.41
C GLU A 24 3.14 -3.29 -10.55
N ILE A 25 2.82 -2.00 -10.44
CA ILE A 25 3.81 -0.92 -10.45
C ILE A 25 4.83 -1.10 -9.32
N SER A 26 4.36 -1.41 -8.11
CA SER A 26 5.21 -1.67 -6.94
C SER A 26 6.21 -2.80 -7.19
N ARG A 27 5.77 -3.87 -7.86
CA ARG A 27 6.62 -5.01 -8.25
C ARG A 27 7.63 -4.62 -9.31
N LEU A 28 7.22 -3.90 -10.34
CA LEU A 28 8.11 -3.43 -11.42
C LEU A 28 9.22 -2.51 -10.89
N LEU A 29 8.90 -1.69 -9.89
CA LEU A 29 9.85 -0.78 -9.23
C LEU A 29 10.63 -1.45 -8.08
N ASN A 30 10.41 -2.74 -7.82
CA ASN A 30 11.06 -3.48 -6.74
C ASN A 30 10.99 -2.77 -5.36
N THR A 31 9.87 -2.14 -5.04
CA THR A 31 9.72 -1.43 -3.74
C THR A 31 9.74 -2.40 -2.54
N GLY A 32 9.46 -3.68 -2.80
CA GLY A 32 9.34 -4.72 -1.79
C GLY A 32 8.11 -4.57 -0.90
N LEU A 33 7.10 -3.79 -1.30
CA LEU A 33 5.82 -3.70 -0.58
C LEU A 33 4.90 -4.85 -0.99
N ASP A 34 4.38 -5.57 -0.01
CA ASP A 34 3.29 -6.54 -0.23
C ASP A 34 1.92 -5.83 -0.35
N ALA A 35 0.89 -6.59 -0.69
CA ALA A 35 -0.44 -6.06 -0.94
C ALA A 35 -1.06 -5.36 0.29
N GLU A 36 -0.80 -5.89 1.49
CA GLU A 36 -1.33 -5.35 2.74
C GLU A 36 -0.65 -4.03 3.12
N THR A 37 0.68 -4.00 3.03
CA THR A 37 1.49 -2.80 3.29
C THR A 37 1.16 -1.71 2.29
N LEU A 38 1.04 -2.05 1.00
CA LEU A 38 0.68 -1.09 -0.05
C LEU A 38 -0.72 -0.52 0.19
N THR A 39 -1.69 -1.35 0.59
CA THR A 39 -3.05 -0.90 0.91
C THR A 39 -3.01 0.10 2.06
N THR A 40 -2.21 -0.19 3.08
CA THR A 40 -2.02 0.72 4.23
C THR A 40 -1.41 2.05 3.80
N CYS A 41 -0.39 2.02 2.93
CA CYS A 41 0.23 3.23 2.39
C CYS A 41 -0.77 4.09 1.63
N VAL A 42 -1.61 3.47 0.79
CA VAL A 42 -2.67 4.17 0.05
C VAL A 42 -3.64 4.87 1.00
N ARG A 43 -4.11 4.20 2.05
CA ARG A 43 -5.03 4.78 3.05
C ARG A 43 -4.41 5.94 3.82
N LEU A 44 -3.11 5.85 4.13
CA LEU A 44 -2.38 6.94 4.77
C LEU A 44 -2.27 8.15 3.83
N CYS A 45 -1.92 7.93 2.57
CA CYS A 45 -1.88 8.99 1.56
C CYS A 45 -3.26 9.63 1.34
N GLU A 46 -4.33 8.83 1.28
CA GLU A 46 -5.73 9.31 1.22
C GLU A 46 -6.13 10.15 2.43
N SER A 47 -5.52 9.88 3.59
CA SER A 47 -5.71 10.65 4.84
C SER A 47 -4.87 11.94 4.88
N GLY A 48 -4.11 12.25 3.81
CA GLY A 48 -3.30 13.46 3.69
C GLY A 48 -1.86 13.32 4.20
N VAL A 49 -1.39 12.10 4.47
CA VAL A 49 0.02 11.87 4.83
C VAL A 49 0.91 12.14 3.62
N ASN A 50 2.03 12.82 3.83
CA ASN A 50 3.01 13.06 2.77
C ASN A 50 3.67 11.71 2.35
N PRO A 51 3.60 11.31 1.06
CA PRO A 51 4.16 10.04 0.58
C PRO A 51 5.68 9.95 0.70
N GLU A 52 6.42 11.06 0.57
CA GLU A 52 7.88 11.10 0.72
C GLU A 52 8.28 10.84 2.17
N ALA A 53 7.60 11.49 3.12
CA ALA A 53 7.80 11.25 4.55
C ALA A 53 7.46 9.81 4.93
N LEU A 54 6.36 9.26 4.40
CA LEU A 54 5.97 7.87 4.61
C LEU A 54 7.02 6.89 4.08
N ALA A 55 7.59 7.15 2.90
CA ALA A 55 8.64 6.33 2.33
C ALA A 55 9.89 6.30 3.23
N LEU A 56 10.30 7.46 3.77
CA LEU A 56 11.42 7.55 4.71
C LEU A 56 11.17 6.72 5.98
N VAL A 57 9.97 6.81 6.55
CA VAL A 57 9.59 6.02 7.74
C VAL A 57 9.65 4.52 7.45
N ILE A 58 9.13 4.07 6.30
CA ILE A 58 9.18 2.65 5.92
C ILE A 58 10.63 2.16 5.75
N GLN A 59 11.50 2.97 5.14
CA GLN A 59 12.92 2.64 4.98
C GLN A 59 13.62 2.53 6.33
N GLU A 60 13.35 3.45 7.25
CA GLU A 60 13.94 3.46 8.58
C GLU A 60 13.50 2.23 9.39
N LEU A 61 12.20 1.92 9.44
CA LEU A 61 11.68 0.75 10.14
C LEU A 61 12.28 -0.57 9.62
N ARG A 62 12.47 -0.68 8.30
CA ARG A 62 13.13 -1.84 7.69
C ARG A 62 14.59 -1.95 8.11
N ARG A 63 15.30 -0.82 8.16
CA ARG A 63 16.71 -0.76 8.59
C ARG A 63 16.85 -1.20 10.06
N GLU A 64 16.02 -0.64 10.94
CA GLU A 64 16.03 -0.98 12.36
C GLU A 64 15.68 -2.45 12.60
N THR A 65 14.67 -2.98 11.92
CA THR A 65 14.29 -4.40 12.02
C THR A 65 15.44 -5.32 11.62
N ALA A 66 16.10 -5.02 10.49
CA ALA A 66 17.27 -5.80 10.06
C ALA A 66 18.44 -5.69 11.05
N ALA A 67 18.67 -4.51 11.64
CA ALA A 67 19.69 -4.32 12.66
C ALA A 67 19.41 -5.15 13.92
N VAL A 68 18.16 -5.20 14.38
CA VAL A 68 17.75 -6.02 15.54
C VAL A 68 18.00 -7.51 15.26
N GLN A 69 17.58 -8.01 14.10
CA GLN A 69 17.78 -9.43 13.72
C GLN A 69 19.26 -9.84 13.66
N ASN A 70 20.13 -8.92 13.22
CA ASN A 70 21.57 -9.15 13.15
C ASN A 70 22.26 -9.15 14.52
N VAL A 71 21.68 -8.49 15.54
CA VAL A 71 22.23 -8.48 16.91
C VAL A 71 21.84 -9.75 17.68
N GLU A 72 20.72 -10.36 17.32
CA GLU A 72 20.21 -11.59 17.94
C GLU A 72 20.80 -12.88 17.31
N SER A 73 21.55 -12.76 16.21
CA SER A 73 22.21 -13.87 15.49
C SER A 73 23.68 -13.97 15.86
#